data_AF-A0AAU6JXR2-F1
#
_entry.id   AF-A0AAU6JXR2-F1
#
_cell.length_a   1.000
_cell.length_b   1.000
_cell.length_c   1.000
_cell.angle_alpha   90.00
_cell.angle_beta   90.00
_cell.angle_gamma   90.00
#
_symmetry.space_group_name_H-M   'P 1'
#
loop_
_entity.id
_entity.type
_entity.pdbx_description
1 polymer ?
#
loop_
_entity_poly.entity_id
_entity_poly.type
_entity_poly.pdbx_seq_one_letter_code
_entity_poly.pdbx_strand_id
1 'polypeptide(L)'
;MRTHPPRTQTQRSAAVAAVATALAAVAVLAVPQPAGAAESTPVGFGAGTTGGGSAAPVTVTTLAAFRTAVTGNAAKVVRVNGLITLSGQVDLGSNTTVLGVGSSSGFTGGGLRIKEETNVVVRNLNISKPLAPSDGVTVQESTKVWIDHNSFSADRTHDKDYYDGLLDINHGSDNVTVSWNTFKDHFKGSLVGHSDNNASEDTGHLKVTYHHNHFSNVYSRIPSLRFGTGHFYDNYVQGAETAVHSRMGAQMLVENNVFRSTLVAVTTNRSSDVDGYANLRGNDLGGAATEVSRVGTFTTPPYSYTAEPASTVVASVTSGAGAGKL
;
A
#
# COMPACT_ATOMS: atom_id res chain seq x y z
N MET A 1 -2.65 -105.96 9.76
CA MET A 1 -3.70 -105.83 8.72
C MET A 1 -4.04 -104.36 8.55
N ARG A 2 -4.14 -103.92 7.29
CA ARG A 2 -4.45 -102.54 6.88
C ARG A 2 -5.93 -102.22 7.12
N THR A 3 -6.24 -100.96 7.42
CA THR A 3 -7.17 -100.10 6.62
C THR A 3 -7.06 -98.64 7.10
N HIS A 4 -7.00 -97.70 6.15
CA HIS A 4 -7.02 -96.24 6.36
C HIS A 4 -8.45 -95.70 6.20
N PRO A 5 -8.81 -94.60 6.90
CA PRO A 5 -9.89 -93.69 6.51
C PRO A 5 -9.36 -92.25 6.22
N PRO A 6 -10.22 -91.32 5.74
CA PRO A 6 -9.89 -90.40 4.64
C PRO A 6 -9.38 -89.01 5.07
N ARG A 7 -8.72 -88.33 4.12
CA ARG A 7 -8.28 -86.92 4.18
C ARG A 7 -9.41 -85.97 3.78
N THR A 8 -9.70 -85.00 4.63
CA THR A 8 -10.45 -83.77 4.31
C THR A 8 -9.51 -82.57 4.31
N GLN A 9 -9.49 -81.81 3.21
CA GLN A 9 -8.75 -80.55 3.06
C GLN A 9 -9.48 -79.42 3.81
N THR A 10 -8.76 -78.70 4.66
CA THR A 10 -9.22 -77.44 5.26
C THR A 10 -8.41 -76.28 4.68
N GLN A 11 -9.10 -75.34 4.05
CA GLN A 11 -8.56 -74.09 3.53
C GLN A 11 -8.11 -73.19 4.69
N ARG A 12 -6.90 -72.62 4.61
CA ARG A 12 -6.39 -71.62 5.54
C ARG A 12 -6.70 -70.22 5.02
N SER A 13 -7.56 -69.48 5.71
CA SER A 13 -7.77 -68.05 5.51
C SER A 13 -6.68 -67.27 6.25
N ALA A 14 -5.90 -66.46 5.54
CA ALA A 14 -4.91 -65.56 6.14
C ALA A 14 -5.59 -64.24 6.54
N ALA A 15 -5.56 -63.90 7.83
CA ALA A 15 -5.97 -62.61 8.34
C ALA A 15 -4.82 -61.60 8.18
N VAL A 16 -5.05 -60.52 7.45
CA VAL A 16 -4.12 -59.38 7.34
C VAL A 16 -4.46 -58.40 8.46
N ALA A 17 -3.55 -58.26 9.42
CA ALA A 17 -3.64 -57.24 10.47
C ALA A 17 -3.14 -55.90 9.91
N ALA A 18 -4.04 -54.91 9.81
CA ALA A 18 -3.69 -53.53 9.47
C ALA A 18 -3.20 -52.81 10.74
N VAL A 19 -1.94 -52.36 10.73
CA VAL A 19 -1.38 -51.48 11.75
C VAL A 19 -1.70 -50.03 11.35
N ALA A 20 -2.58 -49.37 12.09
CA ALA A 20 -2.86 -47.95 11.92
C ALA A 20 -1.84 -47.13 12.74
N THR A 21 -0.93 -46.44 12.05
CA THR A 21 -0.05 -45.44 12.66
C THR A 21 -0.80 -44.12 12.79
N ALA A 22 -1.12 -43.73 14.03
CA ALA A 22 -1.67 -42.40 14.32
C ALA A 22 -0.52 -41.36 14.28
N LEU A 23 -0.48 -40.55 13.23
CA LEU A 23 0.34 -39.32 13.20
C LEU A 23 -0.39 -38.24 14.02
N ALA A 24 0.13 -37.92 15.20
CA ALA A 24 -0.26 -36.72 15.92
C ALA A 24 0.26 -35.48 15.18
N ALA A 25 -0.62 -34.74 14.52
CA ALA A 25 -0.30 -33.43 13.97
C ALA A 25 -0.14 -32.43 15.13
N VAL A 26 1.10 -32.06 15.44
CA VAL A 26 1.37 -30.91 16.31
C VAL A 26 1.07 -29.66 15.50
N ALA A 27 -0.06 -29.02 15.76
CA ALA A 27 -0.33 -27.68 15.24
C ALA A 27 0.64 -26.71 15.92
N VAL A 28 1.73 -26.36 15.22
CA VAL A 28 2.56 -25.23 15.62
C VAL A 28 1.70 -23.99 15.40
N LEU A 29 1.24 -23.38 16.50
CA LEU A 29 0.69 -22.03 16.47
C LEU A 29 1.83 -21.10 16.01
N ALA A 30 1.88 -20.81 14.71
CA ALA A 30 2.75 -19.78 14.17
C ALA A 30 2.29 -18.47 14.79
N VAL A 31 3.08 -17.95 15.75
CA VAL A 31 2.90 -16.58 16.24
C VAL A 31 3.08 -15.68 15.02
N PRO A 32 2.13 -14.78 14.71
CA PRO A 32 2.29 -13.81 13.64
C PRO A 32 3.61 -13.07 13.85
N GLN A 33 4.54 -13.23 12.90
CA GLN A 33 5.80 -12.51 12.92
C GLN A 33 5.52 -11.06 12.54
N PRO A 34 6.13 -10.07 13.24
CA PRO A 34 6.07 -8.69 12.78
C PRO A 34 6.66 -8.62 11.36
N ALA A 35 6.03 -7.86 10.47
CA ALA A 35 6.54 -7.67 9.12
C ALA A 35 7.93 -7.01 9.17
N GLY A 36 8.87 -7.53 8.38
CA GLY A 36 10.17 -6.90 8.23
C GLY A 36 10.07 -5.69 7.31
N ALA A 37 10.49 -4.51 7.78
CA ALA A 37 10.55 -3.27 6.98
C ALA A 37 11.47 -3.36 5.74
N ALA A 38 12.22 -4.45 5.56
CA ALA A 38 13.18 -4.65 4.48
C ALA A 38 12.58 -5.33 3.22
N GLU A 39 11.34 -5.00 2.84
CA GLU A 39 10.73 -5.58 1.63
C GLU A 39 11.54 -5.21 0.38
N SER A 40 11.96 -6.20 -0.42
CA SER A 40 12.70 -5.96 -1.67
C SER A 40 11.79 -5.71 -2.87
N THR A 41 10.50 -6.04 -2.75
CA THR A 41 9.48 -5.94 -3.80
C THR A 41 8.12 -5.59 -3.19
N PRO A 42 7.25 -4.85 -3.91
CA PRO A 42 5.93 -4.48 -3.39
C PRO A 42 5.03 -5.69 -3.15
N VAL A 43 4.37 -5.71 -2.00
CA VAL A 43 3.20 -6.56 -1.75
C VAL A 43 1.93 -5.81 -2.17
N GLY A 44 1.00 -6.53 -2.79
CA GLY A 44 -0.29 -5.98 -3.20
C GLY A 44 -0.43 -5.73 -4.69
N PHE A 45 -1.32 -4.81 -5.08
CA PHE A 45 -1.64 -4.55 -6.48
C PHE A 45 -0.43 -4.04 -7.28
N GLY A 46 0.56 -3.39 -6.65
CA GLY A 46 1.81 -3.00 -7.28
C GLY A 46 2.82 -4.14 -7.49
N ALA A 47 2.50 -5.39 -7.10
CA ALA A 47 3.39 -6.54 -7.24
C ALA A 47 3.97 -6.66 -8.66
N GLY A 48 5.28 -6.95 -8.75
CA GLY A 48 6.02 -7.02 -10.01
C GLY A 48 6.57 -5.67 -10.50
N THR A 49 6.37 -4.56 -9.77
CA THR A 49 7.08 -3.31 -10.03
C THR A 49 8.55 -3.45 -9.63
N THR A 50 9.45 -3.14 -10.56
CA THR A 50 10.92 -3.29 -10.43
C THR A 50 11.67 -1.97 -10.60
N GLY A 51 11.03 -0.94 -11.14
CA GLY A 51 11.65 0.35 -11.42
C GLY A 51 12.80 0.22 -12.42
N GLY A 52 13.95 0.80 -12.07
CA GLY A 52 15.20 0.67 -12.82
C GLY A 52 15.90 -0.67 -12.69
N GLY A 53 15.37 -1.60 -11.87
CA GLY A 53 15.94 -2.92 -11.65
C GLY A 53 17.41 -2.86 -11.25
N SER A 54 18.28 -3.53 -12.02
CA SER A 54 19.72 -3.62 -11.78
C SER A 54 20.54 -2.59 -12.56
N ALA A 55 19.92 -1.54 -13.12
CA ALA A 55 20.65 -0.49 -13.83
C ALA A 55 21.70 0.17 -12.91
N ALA A 56 22.85 0.53 -13.48
CA ALA A 56 23.90 1.20 -12.72
C ALA A 56 23.38 2.55 -12.18
N PRO A 57 23.54 2.82 -10.87
CA PRO A 57 22.94 4.01 -10.27
C PRO A 57 23.69 5.29 -10.65
N VAL A 58 22.93 6.34 -10.93
CA VAL A 58 23.43 7.72 -11.07
C VAL A 58 23.06 8.49 -9.81
N THR A 59 24.03 9.11 -9.14
CA THR A 59 23.77 9.95 -7.97
C THR A 59 23.66 11.41 -8.37
N VAL A 60 22.61 12.08 -7.88
CA VAL A 60 22.31 13.49 -8.16
C VAL A 60 22.15 14.28 -6.86
N THR A 61 22.57 15.54 -6.90
CA THR A 61 22.51 16.48 -5.76
C THR A 61 21.84 17.80 -6.13
N THR A 62 21.44 17.99 -7.40
CA THR A 62 20.85 19.22 -7.91
C THR A 62 19.60 18.94 -8.73
N LEU A 63 18.69 19.91 -8.79
CA LEU A 63 17.46 19.81 -9.60
C LEU A 63 17.75 19.57 -11.09
N ALA A 64 18.75 20.24 -11.64
CA ALA A 64 19.11 20.09 -13.05
C ALA A 64 19.58 18.67 -13.36
N ALA A 65 20.50 18.13 -12.55
CA ALA A 65 20.97 16.76 -12.70
C ALA A 65 19.85 15.74 -12.49
N PHE A 66 18.97 15.97 -11.51
CA PHE A 66 17.81 15.12 -11.27
C PHE A 66 16.88 15.07 -12.49
N ARG A 67 16.47 16.23 -13.02
CA ARG A 67 15.61 16.31 -14.23
C ARG A 67 16.20 15.54 -15.41
N THR A 68 17.50 15.67 -15.65
CA THR A 68 18.19 14.93 -16.71
C THR A 68 18.19 13.42 -16.44
N ALA A 69 18.42 13.01 -15.20
CA ALA A 69 18.57 11.59 -14.87
C ALA A 69 17.27 10.80 -14.91
N VAL A 70 16.10 11.44 -14.71
CA VAL A 70 14.79 10.76 -14.61
C VAL A 70 13.99 10.72 -15.91
N THR A 71 14.46 11.36 -16.98
CA THR A 71 13.72 11.44 -18.24
C THR A 71 13.83 10.16 -19.10
N GLY A 72 12.87 9.98 -20.01
CA GLY A 72 12.80 8.86 -20.96
C GLY A 72 12.49 7.52 -20.30
N ASN A 73 12.55 6.43 -21.09
CA ASN A 73 11.96 5.14 -20.68
C ASN A 73 12.98 4.01 -20.46
N ALA A 74 14.28 4.27 -20.67
CA ALA A 74 15.33 3.30 -20.39
C ALA A 74 15.43 3.02 -18.88
N ALA A 75 15.71 1.77 -18.50
CA ALA A 75 15.87 1.39 -17.09
C ALA A 75 16.94 2.23 -16.39
N LYS A 76 16.58 2.85 -15.25
CA LYS A 76 17.45 3.80 -14.54
C LYS A 76 17.22 3.78 -13.03
N VAL A 77 18.32 3.80 -12.29
CA VAL A 77 18.32 4.00 -10.84
C VAL A 77 18.94 5.36 -10.55
N VAL A 78 18.15 6.28 -10.03
CA VAL A 78 18.55 7.65 -9.71
C VAL A 78 18.60 7.81 -8.19
N ARG A 79 19.81 7.96 -7.66
CA ARG A 79 20.07 8.16 -6.24
C ARG A 79 20.06 9.66 -5.93
N VAL A 80 19.14 10.09 -5.08
CA VAL A 80 19.05 11.48 -4.61
C VAL A 80 19.90 11.61 -3.35
N ASN A 81 20.89 12.49 -3.36
CA ASN A 81 21.75 12.74 -2.20
C ASN A 81 21.62 14.19 -1.74
N GLY A 82 20.93 14.40 -0.62
CA GLY A 82 20.58 15.71 -0.10
C GLY A 82 19.12 16.09 -0.39
N LEU A 83 18.71 17.23 0.16
CA LEU A 83 17.37 17.79 -0.01
C LEU A 83 17.38 18.76 -1.19
N ILE A 84 16.69 18.42 -2.28
CA ILE A 84 16.62 19.21 -3.50
C ILE A 84 15.34 20.05 -3.50
N THR A 85 15.48 21.37 -3.56
CA THR A 85 14.32 22.26 -3.75
C THR A 85 13.79 22.15 -5.18
N LEU A 86 12.50 21.85 -5.31
CA LEU A 86 11.78 21.79 -6.57
C LEU A 86 11.11 23.13 -6.87
N SER A 87 10.87 23.38 -8.15
CA SER A 87 9.99 24.43 -8.65
C SER A 87 8.96 23.76 -9.55
N GLY A 88 7.73 23.64 -9.05
CA GLY A 88 6.67 22.84 -9.65
C GLY A 88 6.93 21.33 -9.59
N GLN A 89 6.46 20.62 -10.61
CA GLN A 89 6.60 19.17 -10.73
C GLN A 89 7.80 18.76 -11.60
N VAL A 90 8.37 17.59 -11.29
CA VAL A 90 9.34 16.89 -12.14
C VAL A 90 8.72 15.58 -12.61
N ASP A 91 8.62 15.40 -13.93
CA ASP A 91 8.10 14.19 -14.54
C ASP A 91 9.16 13.07 -14.52
N LEU A 92 8.77 11.90 -14.03
CA LEU A 92 9.57 10.68 -14.02
C LEU A 92 9.14 9.81 -15.20
N GLY A 93 10.08 9.33 -16.02
CA GLY A 93 9.77 8.39 -17.09
C GLY A 93 9.69 6.94 -16.62
N SER A 94 9.25 6.04 -17.50
CA SER A 94 9.14 4.60 -17.22
C SER A 94 10.45 3.93 -16.80
N ASN A 95 10.34 2.80 -16.11
CA ASN A 95 11.47 1.97 -15.67
C ASN A 95 12.46 2.73 -14.77
N THR A 96 11.92 3.53 -13.85
CA THR A 96 12.71 4.42 -12.99
C THR A 96 12.63 3.97 -11.54
N THR A 97 13.77 3.92 -10.86
CA THR A 97 13.83 3.93 -9.40
C THR A 97 14.42 5.25 -8.95
N VAL A 98 13.65 6.08 -8.24
CA VAL A 98 14.17 7.24 -7.51
C VAL A 98 14.38 6.83 -6.06
N LEU A 99 15.62 6.86 -5.59
CA LEU A 99 16.02 6.34 -4.29
C LEU A 99 16.77 7.40 -3.47
N GLY A 100 16.29 7.74 -2.28
CA GLY A 100 17.04 8.63 -1.39
C GLY A 100 18.28 7.95 -0.79
N VAL A 101 19.39 8.68 -0.69
CA VAL A 101 20.61 8.26 0.00
C VAL A 101 20.53 8.66 1.47
N GLY A 102 20.64 7.69 2.38
CA GLY A 102 20.52 7.95 3.81
C GLY A 102 19.12 8.43 4.21
N SER A 103 19.01 9.07 5.37
CA SER A 103 17.72 9.48 5.97
C SER A 103 17.31 10.92 5.66
N SER A 104 18.19 11.74 5.07
CA SER A 104 17.98 13.18 4.87
C SER A 104 17.80 13.60 3.41
N SER A 105 17.73 12.63 2.49
CA SER A 105 17.61 12.91 1.06
C SER A 105 16.16 13.05 0.64
N GLY A 106 15.90 13.85 -0.39
CA GLY A 106 14.55 14.04 -0.91
C GLY A 106 14.31 15.37 -1.60
N PHE A 107 13.07 15.84 -1.52
CA PHE A 107 12.56 16.99 -2.26
C PHE A 107 11.73 17.92 -1.37
N THR A 108 11.78 19.23 -1.65
CA THR A 108 10.90 20.20 -0.98
C THR A 108 10.39 21.28 -1.93
N GLY A 109 9.21 21.85 -1.66
CA GLY A 109 8.68 23.02 -2.37
C GLY A 109 7.97 22.72 -3.69
N GLY A 110 7.83 21.45 -4.05
CA GLY A 110 7.18 20.98 -5.28
C GLY A 110 6.98 19.47 -5.23
N GLY A 111 6.82 18.85 -6.40
CA GLY A 111 6.37 17.46 -6.50
C GLY A 111 7.08 16.61 -7.54
N LEU A 112 6.87 15.30 -7.45
CA LEU A 112 7.17 14.36 -8.53
C LEU A 112 5.87 13.98 -9.24
N ARG A 113 5.92 13.78 -10.55
CA ARG A 113 4.78 13.28 -11.30
C ARG A 113 5.18 12.09 -12.18
N ILE A 114 4.34 11.06 -12.16
CA ILE A 114 4.44 9.87 -12.99
C ILE A 114 3.20 9.93 -13.88
N LYS A 115 3.36 10.33 -15.15
CA LYS A 115 2.25 10.60 -16.06
C LYS A 115 2.40 9.82 -17.36
N GLU A 116 1.44 8.94 -17.66
CA GLU A 116 1.47 8.05 -18.84
C GLU A 116 2.67 7.07 -18.81
N GLU A 117 3.07 6.61 -17.62
CA GLU A 117 4.27 5.81 -17.44
C GLU A 117 4.01 4.47 -16.73
N THR A 118 5.00 3.58 -16.78
CA THR A 118 4.93 2.31 -16.08
C THR A 118 6.23 1.91 -15.41
N ASN A 119 6.12 1.04 -14.40
CA ASN A 119 7.24 0.43 -13.72
C ASN A 119 8.13 1.47 -13.03
N VAL A 120 7.57 2.17 -12.05
CA VAL A 120 8.25 3.26 -11.33
C VAL A 120 8.27 3.00 -9.83
N VAL A 121 9.44 3.19 -9.21
CA VAL A 121 9.66 3.08 -7.76
C VAL A 121 10.11 4.43 -7.24
N VAL A 122 9.41 4.96 -6.23
CA VAL A 122 9.77 6.16 -5.48
C VAL A 122 10.01 5.75 -4.05
N ARG A 123 11.26 5.83 -3.58
CA ARG A 123 11.68 5.14 -2.36
C ARG A 123 12.65 5.90 -1.48
N ASN A 124 12.45 5.85 -0.17
CA ASN A 124 13.38 6.39 0.84
C ASN A 124 13.63 7.91 0.76
N LEU A 125 12.61 8.69 0.41
CA LEU A 125 12.74 10.14 0.23
C LEU A 125 11.94 10.91 1.28
N ASN A 126 12.48 12.02 1.75
CA ASN A 126 11.69 13.06 2.41
C ASN A 126 11.04 13.93 1.32
N ILE A 127 9.71 14.02 1.28
CA ILE A 127 8.98 14.79 0.28
C ILE A 127 8.10 15.79 1.02
N SER A 128 8.49 17.07 1.00
CA SER A 128 7.88 18.08 1.88
C SER A 128 7.35 19.32 1.17
N LYS A 129 6.31 19.91 1.74
CA LYS A 129 5.76 21.21 1.35
C LYS A 129 5.49 21.31 -0.16
N PRO A 130 4.67 20.40 -0.73
CA PRO A 130 4.35 20.45 -2.15
C PRO A 130 3.44 21.65 -2.41
N LEU A 131 4.04 22.76 -2.87
CA LEU A 131 3.30 23.99 -3.14
C LEU A 131 2.27 23.73 -4.24
N ALA A 132 1.01 24.10 -3.94
CA ALA A 132 -0.07 24.01 -4.91
C ALA A 132 0.32 24.77 -6.21
N PRO A 133 -0.01 24.24 -7.39
CA PRO A 133 -0.89 23.10 -7.63
C PRO A 133 -0.17 21.74 -7.69
N SER A 134 1.04 21.62 -7.15
CA SER A 134 1.75 20.33 -7.13
C SER A 134 1.32 19.50 -5.91
N ASP A 135 1.21 18.19 -6.09
CA ASP A 135 1.23 17.22 -4.98
C ASP A 135 2.66 16.82 -4.63
N GLY A 136 2.85 16.13 -3.50
CA GLY A 136 4.14 15.52 -3.18
C GLY A 136 4.56 14.49 -4.24
N VAL A 137 3.67 13.57 -4.55
CA VAL A 137 3.75 12.66 -5.69
C VAL A 137 2.37 12.60 -6.38
N THR A 138 2.35 12.77 -7.69
CA THR A 138 1.15 12.54 -8.52
C THR A 138 1.40 11.33 -9.42
N VAL A 139 0.49 10.36 -9.41
CA VAL A 139 0.44 9.23 -10.34
C VAL A 139 -0.80 9.40 -11.22
N GLN A 140 -0.58 9.60 -12.51
CA GLN A 140 -1.61 9.97 -13.48
C GLN A 140 -1.50 9.05 -14.69
N GLU A 141 -2.57 8.39 -15.11
CA GLU A 141 -2.57 7.52 -16.30
C GLU A 141 -1.43 6.49 -16.31
N SER A 142 -1.04 6.00 -15.13
CA SER A 142 0.19 5.21 -14.95
C SER A 142 -0.06 3.89 -14.24
N THR A 143 0.80 2.88 -14.48
CA THR A 143 0.62 1.55 -13.87
C THR A 143 1.91 0.89 -13.41
N LYS A 144 1.80 0.00 -12.42
CA LYS A 144 2.96 -0.65 -11.77
C LYS A 144 3.86 0.39 -11.11
N VAL A 145 3.31 0.97 -10.04
CA VAL A 145 3.99 2.01 -9.26
C VAL A 145 4.13 1.54 -7.82
N TRP A 146 5.32 1.76 -7.24
CA TRP A 146 5.61 1.46 -5.86
C TRP A 146 6.12 2.71 -5.13
N ILE A 147 5.36 3.17 -4.14
CA ILE A 147 5.71 4.30 -3.29
C ILE A 147 6.06 3.73 -1.91
N ASP A 148 7.35 3.71 -1.56
CA ASP A 148 7.84 2.94 -0.42
C ASP A 148 8.80 3.70 0.50
N HIS A 149 8.64 3.57 1.83
CA HIS A 149 9.58 4.16 2.79
C HIS A 149 9.84 5.67 2.59
N ASN A 150 8.86 6.43 2.11
CA ASN A 150 8.99 7.88 1.98
C ASN A 150 8.43 8.57 3.23
N SER A 151 8.90 9.78 3.49
CA SER A 151 8.38 10.67 4.53
C SER A 151 7.75 11.89 3.88
N PHE A 152 6.43 11.86 3.75
CA PHE A 152 5.61 12.97 3.24
C PHE A 152 5.22 13.92 4.37
N SER A 153 5.39 15.23 4.15
CA SER A 153 4.99 16.23 5.14
C SER A 153 4.67 17.59 4.55
N ALA A 154 3.91 18.40 5.28
CA ALA A 154 3.73 19.81 4.99
C ALA A 154 3.65 20.58 6.32
N ASP A 155 2.68 21.48 6.45
CA ASP A 155 2.21 22.00 7.72
C ASP A 155 0.72 22.33 7.62
N ARG A 156 0.08 22.58 8.77
CA ARG A 156 -1.33 22.98 8.88
C ARG A 156 -1.50 24.44 9.33
N THR A 157 -0.47 25.27 9.11
CA THR A 157 -0.45 26.68 9.55
C THR A 157 -1.01 27.65 8.50
N HIS A 158 -1.44 27.10 7.36
CA HIS A 158 -2.02 27.82 6.24
C HIS A 158 -3.43 27.30 5.95
N ASP A 159 -4.14 27.94 5.00
CA ASP A 159 -5.36 27.38 4.43
C ASP A 159 -5.11 26.00 3.80
N LYS A 160 -6.13 25.15 3.81
CA LYS A 160 -6.05 23.76 3.31
C LYS A 160 -5.63 23.64 1.85
N ASP A 161 -5.78 24.68 1.04
CA ASP A 161 -5.43 24.69 -0.38
C ASP A 161 -4.14 25.46 -0.70
N TYR A 162 -3.39 25.91 0.32
CA TYR A 162 -2.04 26.44 0.14
C TYR A 162 -1.06 25.36 -0.38
N TYR A 163 -1.20 24.15 0.17
CA TYR A 163 -0.60 22.92 -0.34
C TYR A 163 -1.70 22.05 -0.95
N ASP A 164 -1.38 21.22 -1.95
CA ASP A 164 -2.35 20.28 -2.50
C ASP A 164 -2.34 18.91 -1.81
N GLY A 165 -2.28 17.77 -2.52
CA GLY A 165 -2.16 16.43 -1.93
C GLY A 165 -0.73 16.08 -1.53
N LEU A 166 -0.55 15.10 -0.63
CA LEU A 166 0.77 14.46 -0.47
C LEU A 166 0.98 13.38 -1.53
N LEU A 167 -0.05 12.58 -1.80
CA LEU A 167 -0.01 11.53 -2.82
C LEU A 167 -1.35 11.41 -3.55
N ASP A 168 -1.38 11.75 -4.83
CA ASP A 168 -2.58 11.63 -5.65
C ASP A 168 -2.40 10.56 -6.74
N ILE A 169 -3.40 9.70 -6.91
CA ILE A 169 -3.43 8.61 -7.90
C ILE A 169 -4.73 8.74 -8.70
N ASN A 170 -4.65 9.16 -9.96
CA ASN A 170 -5.84 9.54 -10.73
C ASN A 170 -5.73 9.16 -12.21
N HIS A 171 -6.78 9.49 -12.97
CA HIS A 171 -6.84 9.33 -14.42
C HIS A 171 -6.51 7.90 -14.86
N GLY A 172 -7.32 6.92 -14.44
CA GLY A 172 -7.15 5.53 -14.87
C GLY A 172 -5.86 4.84 -14.41
N SER A 173 -5.06 5.46 -13.53
CA SER A 173 -3.89 4.81 -12.95
C SER A 173 -4.27 3.48 -12.30
N ASP A 174 -3.41 2.46 -12.39
CA ASP A 174 -3.77 1.12 -11.89
C ASP A 174 -2.55 0.36 -11.35
N ASN A 175 -2.77 -0.63 -10.48
CA ASN A 175 -1.71 -1.48 -9.93
C ASN A 175 -0.64 -0.68 -9.16
N VAL A 176 -1.06 -0.02 -8.08
CA VAL A 176 -0.18 0.80 -7.22
C VAL A 176 -0.10 0.21 -5.81
N THR A 177 1.11 0.12 -5.26
CA THR A 177 1.35 -0.17 -3.83
C THR A 177 1.99 1.03 -3.16
N VAL A 178 1.44 1.42 -2.00
CA VAL A 178 1.91 2.47 -1.12
C VAL A 178 2.24 1.83 0.22
N SER A 179 3.52 1.65 0.53
CA SER A 179 3.94 0.86 1.68
C SER A 179 4.96 1.56 2.56
N TRP A 180 4.88 1.34 3.87
CA TRP A 180 5.93 1.79 4.80
C TRP A 180 6.24 3.30 4.74
N ASN A 181 5.33 4.14 4.26
CA ASN A 181 5.54 5.58 4.21
C ASN A 181 5.07 6.25 5.51
N THR A 182 5.58 7.44 5.80
CA THR A 182 4.93 8.35 6.75
C THR A 182 4.27 9.51 6.03
N PHE A 183 3.10 9.93 6.48
CA PHE A 183 2.36 11.10 6.03
C PHE A 183 2.06 11.96 7.26
N LYS A 184 2.52 13.21 7.27
CA LYS A 184 2.48 14.06 8.47
C LYS A 184 1.99 15.47 8.21
N ASP A 185 1.27 16.00 9.20
CA ASP A 185 0.99 17.42 9.36
C ASP A 185 0.41 18.08 8.10
N HIS A 186 -0.72 17.55 7.62
CA HIS A 186 -1.28 17.99 6.35
C HIS A 186 -2.80 17.89 6.28
N PHE A 187 -3.44 18.61 5.37
CA PHE A 187 -4.90 18.59 5.22
C PHE A 187 -5.42 17.46 4.32
N LYS A 188 -4.73 17.18 3.21
CA LYS A 188 -5.18 16.28 2.13
C LYS A 188 -4.16 15.16 1.92
N GLY A 189 -4.30 14.05 2.64
CA GLY A 189 -3.33 12.96 2.65
C GLY A 189 -3.09 12.34 1.28
N SER A 190 -4.06 11.55 0.81
CA SER A 190 -3.98 10.89 -0.49
C SER A 190 -5.35 10.76 -1.16
N LEU A 191 -5.44 11.24 -2.41
CA LEU A 191 -6.63 11.09 -3.25
C LEU A 191 -6.43 9.95 -4.25
N VAL A 192 -7.46 9.12 -4.44
CA VAL A 192 -7.50 8.11 -5.50
C VAL A 192 -8.77 8.30 -6.33
N GLY A 193 -8.63 8.75 -7.58
CA GLY A 193 -9.73 9.19 -8.44
C GLY A 193 -10.17 10.63 -8.13
N HIS A 194 -9.88 11.56 -9.05
CA HIS A 194 -9.93 12.99 -8.76
C HIS A 194 -11.35 13.59 -8.74
N SER A 195 -12.27 13.06 -9.56
CA SER A 195 -13.59 13.66 -9.83
C SER A 195 -14.70 12.63 -9.88
N ASP A 196 -15.88 12.98 -9.37
CA ASP A 196 -17.11 12.16 -9.48
C ASP A 196 -17.55 12.00 -10.95
N ASN A 197 -17.13 12.91 -11.84
CA ASN A 197 -17.49 12.92 -13.26
C ASN A 197 -16.49 12.19 -14.16
N ASN A 198 -15.56 11.41 -13.59
CA ASN A 198 -14.50 10.73 -14.35
C ASN A 198 -14.72 9.22 -14.52
N ALA A 199 -15.96 8.75 -14.34
CA ALA A 199 -16.27 7.32 -14.34
C ALA A 199 -15.85 6.60 -15.63
N SER A 200 -15.89 7.26 -16.80
CA SER A 200 -15.51 6.65 -18.09
C SER A 200 -14.05 6.25 -18.17
N GLU A 201 -13.17 6.94 -17.44
CA GLU A 201 -11.74 6.67 -17.39
C GLU A 201 -11.37 5.81 -16.17
N ASP A 202 -11.95 6.09 -15.02
CA ASP A 202 -11.52 5.50 -13.75
C ASP A 202 -12.18 4.13 -13.44
N THR A 203 -13.34 3.82 -14.03
CA THR A 203 -14.04 2.55 -13.77
C THR A 203 -13.26 1.37 -14.34
N GLY A 204 -12.93 0.40 -13.48
CA GLY A 204 -12.11 -0.77 -13.85
C GLY A 204 -10.61 -0.61 -13.58
N HIS A 205 -10.19 0.59 -13.21
CA HIS A 205 -8.83 0.97 -12.85
C HIS A 205 -8.73 1.28 -11.34
N LEU A 206 -7.69 2.03 -10.94
CA LEU A 206 -7.47 2.53 -9.57
C LEU A 206 -7.40 1.40 -8.53
N LYS A 207 -6.73 0.29 -8.85
CA LYS A 207 -6.42 -0.76 -7.88
C LYS A 207 -5.20 -0.39 -7.08
N VAL A 208 -5.42 -0.16 -5.78
CA VAL A 208 -4.42 0.39 -4.88
C VAL A 208 -4.29 -0.45 -3.62
N THR A 209 -3.06 -0.63 -3.15
CA THR A 209 -2.77 -1.24 -1.85
C THR A 209 -2.04 -0.24 -0.98
N TYR A 210 -2.50 -0.07 0.26
CA TYR A 210 -1.85 0.73 1.28
C TYR A 210 -1.53 -0.17 2.47
N HIS A 211 -0.25 -0.33 2.82
CA HIS A 211 0.09 -1.07 4.02
C HIS A 211 1.27 -0.55 4.80
N HIS A 212 1.23 -0.77 6.12
CA HIS A 212 2.31 -0.37 7.02
C HIS A 212 2.68 1.13 6.94
N ASN A 213 1.76 1.98 6.48
CA ASN A 213 1.97 3.42 6.46
C ASN A 213 1.58 4.03 7.80
N HIS A 214 2.27 5.11 8.17
CA HIS A 214 1.94 5.94 9.31
C HIS A 214 1.32 7.26 8.85
N PHE A 215 0.04 7.49 9.13
CA PHE A 215 -0.60 8.78 8.94
C PHE A 215 -0.74 9.47 10.30
N SER A 216 -0.02 10.56 10.52
CA SER A 216 -0.01 11.29 11.79
C SER A 216 -0.40 12.74 11.58
N ASN A 217 -1.47 13.19 12.22
CA ASN A 217 -1.98 14.56 12.09
C ASN A 217 -2.30 14.94 10.62
N VAL A 218 -2.87 13.98 9.88
CA VAL A 218 -3.40 14.19 8.53
C VAL A 218 -4.92 14.35 8.64
N TYR A 219 -5.45 15.50 8.24
CA TYR A 219 -6.85 15.85 8.50
C TYR A 219 -7.84 14.93 7.78
N SER A 220 -7.63 14.69 6.49
CA SER A 220 -8.55 13.92 5.65
C SER A 220 -7.86 13.18 4.51
N ARG A 221 -8.62 12.31 3.83
CA ARG A 221 -8.21 11.54 2.65
C ARG A 221 -7.08 10.53 2.98
N ILE A 222 -7.42 9.45 3.68
CA ILE A 222 -6.44 8.43 4.12
C ILE A 222 -6.89 7.00 3.73
N PRO A 223 -6.81 6.61 2.46
CA PRO A 223 -6.95 7.47 1.29
C PRO A 223 -8.42 7.84 1.06
N SER A 224 -8.68 8.72 0.08
CA SER A 224 -10.03 8.96 -0.42
C SER A 224 -10.20 8.37 -1.82
N LEU A 225 -10.84 7.20 -1.91
CA LEU A 225 -10.98 6.40 -3.13
C LEU A 225 -12.33 6.62 -3.83
N ARG A 226 -12.30 6.78 -5.15
CA ARG A 226 -13.45 6.71 -6.06
C ARG A 226 -13.27 5.59 -7.08
N PHE A 227 -14.38 4.96 -7.50
CA PHE A 227 -14.51 3.94 -8.56
C PHE A 227 -13.71 2.63 -8.40
N GLY A 228 -12.46 2.71 -7.98
CA GLY A 228 -11.50 1.61 -7.97
C GLY A 228 -11.66 0.62 -6.82
N THR A 229 -10.60 -0.17 -6.61
CA THR A 229 -10.54 -1.19 -5.55
C THR A 229 -9.35 -0.93 -4.65
N GLY A 230 -9.59 -0.73 -3.36
CA GLY A 230 -8.57 -0.45 -2.37
C GLY A 230 -8.42 -1.57 -1.35
N HIS A 231 -7.19 -1.95 -1.05
CA HIS A 231 -6.85 -2.75 0.12
C HIS A 231 -6.00 -1.91 1.07
N PHE A 232 -6.57 -1.57 2.22
CA PHE A 232 -5.94 -0.74 3.24
C PHE A 232 -5.72 -1.61 4.48
N TYR A 233 -4.49 -2.10 4.69
CA TYR A 233 -4.20 -3.02 5.78
C TYR A 233 -2.95 -2.70 6.59
N ASP A 234 -2.94 -3.04 7.88
CA ASP A 234 -1.80 -2.82 8.78
C ASP A 234 -1.26 -1.38 8.80
N ASN A 235 -2.12 -0.38 8.53
CA ASN A 235 -1.72 1.04 8.62
C ASN A 235 -1.99 1.56 10.04
N TYR A 236 -1.17 2.52 10.46
CA TYR A 236 -1.38 3.26 11.70
C TYR A 236 -1.85 4.68 11.37
N VAL A 237 -3.07 5.02 11.77
CA VAL A 237 -3.68 6.33 11.56
C VAL A 237 -3.91 7.02 12.89
N GLN A 238 -3.31 8.19 13.06
CA GLN A 238 -3.36 8.97 14.29
C GLN A 238 -3.75 10.43 14.02
N GLY A 239 -4.78 10.94 14.71
CA GLY A 239 -5.12 12.36 14.72
C GLY A 239 -5.84 12.85 13.46
N ALA A 240 -6.69 12.02 12.85
CA ALA A 240 -7.45 12.37 11.65
C ALA A 240 -8.90 12.76 11.94
N GLU A 241 -9.45 13.72 11.20
CA GLU A 241 -10.89 14.00 11.23
C GLU A 241 -11.66 12.90 10.51
N THR A 242 -11.21 12.55 9.31
CA THR A 242 -11.76 11.42 8.55
C THR A 242 -10.62 10.68 7.86
N ALA A 243 -10.59 9.36 7.95
CA ALA A 243 -9.52 8.55 7.35
C ALA A 243 -9.93 7.98 5.99
N VAL A 244 -10.37 6.73 5.94
CA VAL A 244 -10.64 6.00 4.69
C VAL A 244 -11.99 6.44 4.12
N HIS A 245 -12.01 6.98 2.89
CA HIS A 245 -13.25 7.23 2.16
C HIS A 245 -13.36 6.25 0.99
N SER A 246 -14.51 5.60 0.86
CA SER A 246 -14.85 4.78 -0.31
C SER A 246 -16.10 5.35 -0.97
N ARG A 247 -15.95 5.90 -2.18
CA ARG A 247 -16.95 6.74 -2.84
C ARG A 247 -17.17 6.30 -4.29
N MET A 248 -18.23 6.77 -4.91
CA MET A 248 -18.54 6.54 -6.33
C MET A 248 -18.45 5.06 -6.73
N GLY A 249 -19.04 4.17 -5.93
CA GLY A 249 -19.04 2.73 -6.18
C GLY A 249 -17.72 2.00 -5.89
N ALA A 250 -16.70 2.66 -5.37
CA ALA A 250 -15.43 2.04 -4.99
C ALA A 250 -15.61 0.86 -4.03
N GLN A 251 -14.70 -0.12 -4.10
CA GLN A 251 -14.66 -1.28 -3.21
C GLN A 251 -13.45 -1.18 -2.29
N MET A 252 -13.66 -1.14 -0.98
CA MET A 252 -12.56 -1.04 -0.01
C MET A 252 -12.55 -2.23 0.96
N LEU A 253 -11.40 -2.87 1.13
CA LEU A 253 -11.12 -3.78 2.24
C LEU A 253 -10.21 -3.06 3.23
N VAL A 254 -10.71 -2.85 4.45
CA VAL A 254 -9.99 -2.20 5.57
C VAL A 254 -9.68 -3.28 6.60
N GLU A 255 -8.43 -3.72 6.67
CA GLU A 255 -8.00 -4.90 7.44
C GLU A 255 -6.91 -4.59 8.47
N ASN A 256 -7.10 -4.99 9.73
CA ASN A 256 -6.06 -4.95 10.78
C ASN A 256 -5.36 -3.59 11.02
N ASN A 257 -5.97 -2.48 10.59
CA ASN A 257 -5.41 -1.15 10.83
C ASN A 257 -5.64 -0.70 12.28
N VAL A 258 -4.81 0.24 12.74
CA VAL A 258 -4.96 0.87 14.05
C VAL A 258 -5.28 2.35 13.88
N PHE A 259 -6.37 2.78 14.53
CA PHE A 259 -6.80 4.18 14.55
C PHE A 259 -6.68 4.74 15.98
N ARG A 260 -6.15 5.95 16.12
CA ARG A 260 -6.01 6.65 17.41
C ARG A 260 -6.33 8.11 17.25
N SER A 261 -7.15 8.66 18.15
CA SER A 261 -7.57 10.06 18.07
C SER A 261 -8.12 10.41 16.68
N THR A 262 -8.82 9.45 16.06
CA THR A 262 -9.44 9.59 14.75
C THR A 262 -10.93 9.70 14.95
N LEU A 263 -11.58 10.72 14.37
CA LEU A 263 -13.02 10.90 14.54
C LEU A 263 -13.81 9.87 13.71
N VAL A 264 -13.53 9.76 12.41
CA VAL A 264 -14.15 8.74 11.52
C VAL A 264 -13.06 7.91 10.83
N ALA A 265 -12.98 6.62 11.15
CA ALA A 265 -12.01 5.71 10.57
C ALA A 265 -12.35 5.34 9.12
N VAL A 266 -13.63 5.09 8.83
CA VAL A 266 -14.11 4.69 7.51
C VAL A 266 -15.45 5.36 7.22
N THR A 267 -15.61 5.91 6.02
CA THR A 267 -16.87 6.50 5.54
C THR A 267 -17.16 6.10 4.09
N THR A 268 -18.41 5.79 3.77
CA THR A 268 -18.86 5.54 2.39
C THR A 268 -19.82 6.59 1.85
N ASN A 269 -20.37 7.45 2.69
CA ASN A 269 -21.50 8.34 2.36
C ASN A 269 -21.17 9.84 2.56
N ARG A 270 -19.91 10.22 2.34
CA ARG A 270 -19.44 11.61 2.43
C ARG A 270 -18.82 12.06 1.12
N SER A 271 -18.95 13.36 0.83
CA SER A 271 -18.13 14.10 -0.15
C SER A 271 -18.22 13.61 -1.61
N SER A 272 -19.24 12.83 -1.96
CA SER A 272 -19.53 12.39 -3.33
C SER A 272 -21.03 12.07 -3.48
N ASP A 273 -21.51 12.09 -4.73
CA ASP A 273 -22.94 11.88 -5.05
C ASP A 273 -23.41 10.44 -4.86
N VAL A 274 -22.49 9.48 -4.97
CA VAL A 274 -22.77 8.04 -4.86
C VAL A 274 -21.87 7.42 -3.81
N ASP A 275 -22.48 6.64 -2.92
CA ASP A 275 -21.75 5.88 -1.91
C ASP A 275 -20.86 4.80 -2.55
N GLY A 276 -19.68 4.60 -1.98
CA GLY A 276 -18.89 3.40 -2.24
C GLY A 276 -19.30 2.24 -1.34
N TYR A 277 -18.39 1.28 -1.19
CA TYR A 277 -18.56 0.10 -0.36
C TYR A 277 -17.31 -0.16 0.47
N ALA A 278 -17.49 -0.68 1.68
CA ALA A 278 -16.38 -1.06 2.55
C ALA A 278 -16.65 -2.37 3.29
N ASN A 279 -15.61 -3.21 3.39
CA ASN A 279 -15.52 -4.38 4.24
C ASN A 279 -14.46 -4.13 5.31
N LEU A 280 -14.81 -4.32 6.59
CA LEU A 280 -13.91 -4.10 7.71
C LEU A 280 -13.64 -5.43 8.43
N ARG A 281 -12.37 -5.74 8.73
CA ARG A 281 -12.02 -6.87 9.61
C ARG A 281 -10.77 -6.61 10.43
N GLY A 282 -10.77 -7.08 11.68
CA GLY A 282 -9.59 -7.07 12.57
C GLY A 282 -9.02 -5.70 12.94
N ASN A 283 -9.64 -4.59 12.54
CA ASN A 283 -9.17 -3.24 12.86
C ASN A 283 -9.33 -2.92 14.36
N ASP A 284 -8.35 -2.23 14.92
CA ASP A 284 -8.48 -1.53 16.19
C ASP A 284 -8.90 -0.09 15.93
N LEU A 285 -10.19 0.20 16.09
CA LEU A 285 -10.76 1.51 15.80
C LEU A 285 -10.40 2.59 16.84
N GLY A 286 -9.90 2.23 18.02
CA GLY A 286 -9.52 3.19 19.07
C GLY A 286 -10.61 4.22 19.43
N GLY A 287 -11.89 3.86 19.27
CA GLY A 287 -13.03 4.74 19.52
C GLY A 287 -13.53 5.55 18.32
N ALA A 288 -12.87 5.46 17.16
CA ALA A 288 -13.30 6.11 15.93
C ALA A 288 -14.65 5.57 15.43
N ALA A 289 -15.46 6.43 14.84
CA ALA A 289 -16.70 6.03 14.19
C ALA A 289 -16.43 5.34 12.84
N THR A 290 -17.41 4.55 12.40
CA THR A 290 -17.48 4.00 11.04
C THR A 290 -18.84 4.33 10.43
N GLU A 291 -18.82 4.98 9.28
CA GLU A 291 -20.00 5.44 8.55
C GLU A 291 -20.12 4.66 7.24
N VAL A 292 -20.32 3.35 7.37
CA VAL A 292 -20.43 2.42 6.24
C VAL A 292 -21.90 2.14 5.96
N SER A 293 -22.42 2.78 4.91
CA SER A 293 -23.80 2.59 4.44
C SER A 293 -23.97 1.34 3.58
N ARG A 294 -22.89 0.82 2.98
CA ARG A 294 -22.92 -0.32 2.05
C ARG A 294 -21.70 -1.22 2.22
N VAL A 295 -21.96 -2.52 2.28
CA VAL A 295 -20.93 -3.58 2.35
C VAL A 295 -20.62 -4.08 0.94
N GLY A 296 -19.33 -4.24 0.62
CA GLY A 296 -18.85 -4.56 -0.72
C GLY A 296 -18.62 -6.05 -0.96
N THR A 297 -18.26 -6.42 -2.18
CA THR A 297 -17.88 -7.80 -2.54
C THR A 297 -16.38 -8.07 -2.44
N PHE A 298 -15.56 -7.02 -2.39
CA PHE A 298 -14.11 -7.15 -2.21
C PHE A 298 -13.77 -7.52 -0.77
N THR A 299 -13.67 -8.82 -0.50
CA THR A 299 -13.39 -9.41 0.83
C THR A 299 -12.06 -10.15 0.87
N THR A 300 -11.48 -10.46 -0.29
CA THR A 300 -10.22 -11.18 -0.44
C THR A 300 -9.41 -10.55 -1.57
N PRO A 301 -8.20 -10.04 -1.29
CA PRO A 301 -7.30 -9.55 -2.33
C PRO A 301 -6.83 -10.67 -3.28
N PRO A 302 -6.59 -10.39 -4.57
CA PRO A 302 -6.19 -11.39 -5.57
C PRO A 302 -4.68 -11.71 -5.55
N TYR A 303 -3.99 -11.44 -4.44
CA TYR A 303 -2.55 -11.62 -4.28
C TYR A 303 -2.23 -12.21 -2.90
N SER A 304 -1.06 -12.84 -2.78
CA SER A 304 -0.56 -13.32 -1.49
C SER A 304 -0.02 -12.17 -0.65
N TYR A 305 -0.33 -12.17 0.64
CA TYR A 305 0.18 -11.23 1.63
C TYR A 305 0.07 -11.87 3.01
N THR A 306 0.75 -11.28 4.00
CA THR A 306 0.59 -11.62 5.41
C THR A 306 0.17 -10.35 6.12
N ALA A 307 -1.06 -10.34 6.67
CA ALA A 307 -1.46 -9.27 7.58
C ALA A 307 -0.98 -9.61 8.99
N GLU A 308 -0.35 -8.64 9.66
CA GLU A 308 -0.03 -8.76 11.08
C GLU A 308 -1.28 -8.46 11.93
N PRO A 309 -1.36 -8.92 13.19
CA PRO A 309 -2.44 -8.53 14.08
C PRO A 309 -2.39 -7.03 14.36
N ALA A 310 -3.54 -6.36 14.47
CA ALA A 310 -3.60 -4.93 14.80
C ALA A 310 -2.82 -4.56 16.08
N SER A 311 -2.63 -5.50 17.02
CA SER A 311 -1.84 -5.28 18.24
C SER A 311 -0.34 -5.05 18.00
N THR A 312 0.21 -5.48 16.87
CA THR A 312 1.64 -5.28 16.53
C THR A 312 1.88 -4.09 15.60
N VAL A 313 0.87 -3.70 14.83
CA VAL A 313 0.93 -2.63 13.80
C VAL A 313 1.56 -1.35 14.30
N VAL A 314 1.19 -0.83 15.47
CA VAL A 314 1.77 0.42 16.00
C VAL A 314 3.29 0.30 16.16
N ALA A 315 3.77 -0.83 16.67
CA ALA A 315 5.20 -1.06 16.90
C ALA A 315 5.95 -1.24 15.57
N SER A 316 5.43 -2.08 14.68
CA SER A 316 6.00 -2.33 13.35
C SER A 316 6.09 -1.03 12.55
N VAL A 317 4.95 -0.32 12.39
CA VAL A 317 4.87 0.91 11.60
C VAL A 317 5.73 2.04 12.19
N THR A 318 5.71 2.26 13.51
CA THR A 318 6.52 3.34 14.12
C THR A 318 8.02 3.08 14.00
N SER A 319 8.45 1.82 13.99
CA SER A 319 9.86 1.47 13.88
C SER A 319 10.37 1.45 12.44
N GLY A 320 9.53 0.99 11.49
CA GLY A 320 9.89 0.73 10.11
C GLY A 320 9.48 1.81 9.10
N ALA A 321 8.40 2.57 9.32
CA ALA A 321 7.92 3.48 8.28
C ALA A 321 8.77 4.76 8.12
N GLY A 322 8.92 5.20 6.87
CA GLY A 322 9.52 6.48 6.48
C GLY A 322 10.96 6.40 5.98
N ALA A 323 11.47 7.54 5.55
CA ALA A 323 12.83 7.66 5.03
C ALA A 323 13.87 7.35 6.12
N GLY A 324 14.96 6.70 5.72
CA GLY A 324 16.05 6.25 6.58
C GLY A 324 15.83 4.88 7.24
N LYS A 325 14.84 4.11 6.78
CA LYS A 325 14.41 2.83 7.40
C LYS A 325 14.48 1.62 6.47
N LEU A 326 15.12 1.78 5.31
CA LEU A 326 15.46 0.67 4.41
C LEU A 326 16.51 -0.27 5.00
#